data_AF-A0A3C0YP05-F1
#
_entry.id   AF-A0A3C0YP05-F1
#
_cell.length_a   1.000
_cell.length_b   1.000
_cell.length_c   1.000
_cell.angle_alpha   90.00
_cell.angle_beta   90.00
_cell.angle_gamma   90.00
#
_symmetry.space_group_name_H-M   'P 1'
#
loop_
_entity.id
_entity.type
_entity.pdbx_description
1 polymer ?
#
loop_
_entity_poly.entity_id
_entity_poly.type
_entity_poly.pdbx_seq_one_letter_code
_entity_poly.pdbx_strand_id
1 'polypeptide(L)'
;MRKILVTSALPYANGSIHLGHLVEYIQTDIWVRFQKLQGHEAYYVCADDTHGTPIMLRAEKEGITPEALIKKVHVEHSKDFSDFFVNFDNFYSTNSSENLELSQTVYKKLKQNKKIFTKTIEQFYDPVKEMFLPDRFIKGECPKCHSKDQYGDSCEVCGATYAPTELINPTSSVSGSVPIRKETEHY
;
A
#
# COMPACT_ATOMS: atom_id res chain seq x y z
N MET A 1 15.38 22.53 -24.93
CA MET A 1 15.75 21.37 -24.09
C MET A 1 14.86 21.38 -22.85
N ARG A 2 14.10 20.30 -22.60
CA ARG A 2 13.17 20.22 -21.46
C ARG A 2 13.84 19.48 -20.29
N LYS A 3 13.43 19.82 -19.06
CA LYS A 3 13.71 19.02 -17.85
C LYS A 3 12.45 18.26 -17.47
N ILE A 4 12.56 16.94 -17.34
CA ILE A 4 11.41 16.05 -17.18
C ILE A 4 11.69 15.11 -16.01
N LEU A 5 10.78 15.06 -15.04
CA LEU A 5 10.75 14.02 -14.02
C LEU A 5 9.65 13.03 -14.40
N VAL A 6 10.00 11.75 -14.47
CA VAL A 6 9.11 10.65 -14.82
C VAL A 6 9.10 9.65 -13.68
N THR A 7 7.91 9.15 -13.36
CA THR A 7 7.70 8.14 -12.33
C THR A 7 6.78 7.05 -12.86
N SER A 8 6.99 5.83 -12.38
CA SER A 8 6.00 4.76 -12.42
C SER A 8 5.39 4.60 -11.03
N ALA A 9 4.28 3.88 -10.91
CA ALA A 9 3.72 3.52 -9.63
C ALA A 9 4.79 2.78 -8.79
N LEU A 10 4.72 2.97 -7.47
CA LEU A 10 5.63 2.31 -6.55
C LEU A 10 5.13 0.88 -6.33
N PRO A 11 5.88 -0.17 -6.70
CA PRO A 11 5.42 -1.53 -6.49
C PRO A 11 5.40 -1.83 -4.99
N TYR A 12 4.34 -2.48 -4.53
CA TYR A 12 4.13 -2.72 -3.11
C TYR A 12 5.01 -3.89 -2.63
N ALA A 13 5.73 -3.70 -1.52
CA ALA A 13 6.75 -4.63 -1.04
C ALA A 13 6.18 -5.88 -0.31
N ASN A 14 4.99 -6.33 -0.70
CA ASN A 14 4.36 -7.55 -0.17
C ASN A 14 4.26 -8.69 -1.19
N GLY A 15 4.69 -8.53 -2.44
CA GLY A 15 4.67 -9.57 -3.46
C GLY A 15 5.65 -9.27 -4.59
N SER A 16 5.87 -10.26 -5.46
CA SER A 16 6.79 -10.18 -6.59
C SER A 16 6.23 -9.35 -7.76
N ILE A 17 7.12 -8.88 -8.65
CA ILE A 17 6.74 -8.29 -9.93
C ILE A 17 6.08 -9.35 -10.83
N HIS A 18 5.05 -8.95 -11.57
CA HIS A 18 4.32 -9.81 -12.50
C HIS A 18 4.05 -9.07 -13.81
N LEU A 19 3.56 -9.77 -14.84
CA LEU A 19 3.37 -9.17 -16.18
C LEU A 19 2.49 -7.92 -16.19
N GLY A 20 1.43 -7.87 -15.36
CA GLY A 20 0.60 -6.67 -15.21
C GLY A 20 1.38 -5.43 -14.78
N HIS A 21 2.35 -5.57 -13.88
CA HIS A 21 3.26 -4.48 -13.50
C HIS A 21 4.12 -4.06 -14.69
N LEU A 22 4.74 -5.03 -15.39
CA LEU A 22 5.67 -4.76 -16.48
C LEU A 22 5.07 -3.97 -17.65
N VAL A 23 3.75 -4.07 -17.88
CA VAL A 23 3.07 -3.22 -18.88
C VAL A 23 3.32 -1.74 -18.59
N GLU A 24 3.21 -1.31 -17.33
CA GLU A 24 3.45 0.08 -16.94
C GLU A 24 4.93 0.44 -17.07
N TYR A 25 5.83 -0.34 -16.45
CA TYR A 25 7.25 0.01 -16.38
C TYR A 25 7.94 0.02 -17.74
N ILE A 26 7.61 -0.92 -18.62
CA ILE A 26 8.17 -0.99 -19.99
C ILE A 26 7.65 0.18 -20.82
N GLN A 27 6.35 0.50 -20.73
CA GLN A 27 5.78 1.65 -21.44
C GLN A 27 6.49 2.95 -21.04
N THR A 28 6.66 3.16 -19.73
CA THR A 28 7.32 4.36 -19.20
C THR A 28 8.79 4.41 -19.59
N ASP A 29 9.52 3.28 -19.52
CA ASP A 29 10.93 3.20 -19.90
C ASP A 29 11.15 3.53 -21.39
N ILE A 30 10.32 3.00 -22.30
CA ILE A 30 10.35 3.34 -23.73
C ILE A 30 10.18 4.84 -23.93
N TRP A 31 9.23 5.46 -23.22
CA TRP A 31 8.97 6.89 -23.33
C TRP A 31 10.16 7.72 -22.82
N VAL A 32 10.74 7.36 -21.67
CA VAL A 32 11.93 8.02 -21.10
C VAL A 32 13.09 7.96 -22.06
N ARG A 33 13.38 6.77 -22.62
CA ARG A 33 14.45 6.59 -23.61
C ARG A 33 14.24 7.47 -24.83
N PHE A 34 13.00 7.53 -25.34
CA PHE A 34 12.66 8.44 -26.43
C PHE A 34 12.94 9.90 -26.07
N GLN A 35 12.54 10.38 -24.89
CA GLN A 35 12.82 11.77 -24.47
C GLN A 35 14.32 12.06 -24.36
N LYS A 36 15.10 11.13 -23.79
CA LYS A 36 16.57 11.25 -23.71
C LYS A 36 17.19 11.33 -25.11
N LEU A 37 16.71 10.51 -26.06
CA LEU A 37 17.16 10.54 -27.46
C LEU A 37 16.78 11.84 -28.19
N GLN A 38 15.66 12.48 -27.84
CA GLN A 38 15.30 13.81 -28.34
C GLN A 38 16.12 14.95 -27.68
N GLY A 39 17.14 14.61 -26.89
CA GLY A 39 18.02 15.57 -26.22
C GLY A 39 17.34 16.30 -25.05
N HIS A 40 16.35 15.68 -24.40
CA HIS A 40 15.78 16.21 -23.16
C HIS A 40 16.52 15.67 -21.93
N GLU A 41 16.60 16.48 -20.87
CA GLU A 41 17.09 16.07 -19.56
C GLU A 41 15.93 15.38 -18.82
N ALA A 42 15.84 14.06 -18.94
CA ALA A 42 14.79 13.27 -18.30
C ALA A 42 15.37 12.41 -17.18
N TYR A 43 14.74 12.45 -16.00
CA TYR A 43 15.02 11.59 -14.86
C TYR A 43 13.85 10.63 -14.64
N TYR A 44 14.11 9.33 -14.67
CA TYR A 44 13.13 8.29 -14.39
C TYR A 44 13.39 7.70 -13.01
N VAL A 45 12.50 7.96 -12.06
CA VAL A 45 12.66 7.52 -10.68
C VAL A 45 11.48 6.65 -10.25
N CYS A 46 11.76 5.69 -9.39
CA CYS A 46 10.76 4.86 -8.74
C CYS A 46 11.29 4.40 -7.38
N ALA A 47 10.49 3.66 -6.62
CA ALA A 47 10.82 3.17 -5.30
C ALA A 47 9.84 2.06 -4.92
N ASP A 48 10.22 1.16 -4.02
CA ASP A 48 9.25 0.27 -3.41
C ASP A 48 8.33 1.02 -2.43
N ASP A 49 7.05 0.69 -2.45
CA ASP A 49 6.12 1.06 -1.38
C ASP A 49 6.18 0.03 -0.25
N THR A 50 6.70 0.47 0.89
CA THR A 50 7.21 -0.37 1.98
C THR A 50 6.44 -0.25 3.28
N HIS A 51 5.32 0.48 3.31
CA HIS A 51 4.52 0.67 4.52
C HIS A 51 3.14 0.01 4.45
N GLY A 52 2.57 -0.29 5.61
CA GLY A 52 1.19 -0.78 5.75
C GLY A 52 1.08 -2.17 6.39
N THR A 53 -0.12 -2.47 6.89
CA THR A 53 -0.44 -3.71 7.61
C THR A 53 -0.11 -4.99 6.85
N PRO A 54 -0.35 -5.11 5.52
CA PRO A 54 0.01 -6.32 4.79
C PRO A 54 1.50 -6.69 4.85
N ILE A 55 2.40 -5.70 4.85
CA ILE A 55 3.86 -5.93 4.96
C ILE A 55 4.20 -6.43 6.36
N MET A 56 3.65 -5.81 7.40
CA MET A 56 3.83 -6.23 8.79
C MET A 56 3.39 -7.69 8.99
N LEU A 57 2.19 -8.04 8.52
CA LEU A 57 1.64 -9.40 8.66
C LEU A 57 2.42 -10.43 7.84
N ARG A 58 2.91 -10.06 6.65
CA ARG A 58 3.77 -10.94 5.86
C ARG A 58 5.10 -11.19 6.59
N ALA A 59 5.72 -10.16 7.13
CA ALA A 59 6.97 -10.28 7.89
C ALA A 59 6.79 -11.18 9.12
N GLU A 60 5.70 -11.00 9.87
CA GLU A 60 5.32 -11.85 11.00
C GLU A 60 5.15 -13.32 10.57
N LYS A 61 4.44 -13.57 9.45
CA LYS A 61 4.25 -14.92 8.90
C LYS A 61 5.56 -15.57 8.45
N GLU A 62 6.50 -14.79 7.91
CA GLU A 62 7.84 -15.25 7.52
C GLU A 62 8.80 -15.33 8.72
N GLY A 63 8.41 -14.88 9.91
CA GLY A 63 9.26 -14.88 11.11
C GLY A 63 10.44 -13.93 11.02
N ILE A 64 10.32 -12.84 10.26
CA ILE A 64 11.37 -11.83 10.03
C ILE A 64 10.86 -10.42 10.37
N THR A 65 11.76 -9.45 10.48
CA THR A 65 11.35 -8.06 10.67
C THR A 65 10.82 -7.45 9.36
N PRO A 66 9.93 -6.43 9.41
CA PRO A 66 9.49 -5.71 8.22
C PRO A 66 10.67 -5.16 7.40
N GLU A 67 11.72 -4.66 8.04
CA GLU A 67 12.92 -4.13 7.38
C GLU A 67 13.68 -5.22 6.61
N ALA A 68 13.76 -6.43 7.17
CA ALA A 68 14.37 -7.57 6.50
C ALA A 68 13.55 -8.00 5.28
N LEU A 69 12.22 -8.00 5.41
CA LEU A 69 11.31 -8.31 4.30
C LEU A 69 11.46 -7.31 3.16
N ILE A 70 11.31 -6.01 3.43
CA ILE A 70 11.37 -4.99 2.37
C ILE A 70 12.75 -4.94 1.72
N LYS A 71 13.84 -5.20 2.46
CA LYS A 71 15.19 -5.29 1.89
C LYS A 71 15.33 -6.46 0.92
N LYS A 72 14.76 -7.62 1.27
CA LYS A 72 14.76 -8.81 0.39
C LYS A 72 13.96 -8.53 -0.88
N VAL A 73 12.75 -7.98 -0.75
CA VAL A 73 11.88 -7.65 -1.87
C VAL A 73 12.49 -6.58 -2.78
N HIS A 74 13.18 -5.58 -2.21
CA HIS A 74 13.86 -4.55 -2.98
C HIS A 74 14.93 -5.10 -3.92
N VAL A 75 15.70 -6.10 -3.44
CA VAL A 75 16.70 -6.80 -4.28
C VAL A 75 16.02 -7.59 -5.39
N GLU A 76 14.91 -8.27 -5.09
CA GLU A 76 14.11 -9.02 -6.05
C GLU A 76 13.54 -8.11 -7.15
N HIS A 77 12.85 -7.04 -6.77
CA HIS A 77 12.28 -6.06 -7.71
C HIS A 77 13.35 -5.40 -8.57
N SER A 78 14.46 -4.96 -7.96
CA SER A 78 15.59 -4.37 -8.69
C SER A 78 16.16 -5.32 -9.74
N LYS A 79 16.25 -6.62 -9.40
CA LYS A 79 16.70 -7.64 -10.35
C LYS A 79 15.70 -7.83 -11.47
N ASP A 80 14.42 -7.99 -11.17
CA ASP A 80 13.39 -8.22 -12.18
C ASP A 80 13.32 -7.05 -13.17
N PHE A 81 13.32 -5.80 -12.69
CA PHE A 81 13.34 -4.62 -13.57
C PHE A 81 14.58 -4.56 -14.45
N SER A 82 15.75 -4.86 -13.87
CA SER A 82 17.02 -4.90 -14.61
C SER A 82 17.02 -5.97 -15.71
N ASP A 83 16.50 -7.17 -15.43
CA ASP A 83 16.39 -8.27 -16.41
C ASP A 83 15.46 -7.92 -17.59
N PHE A 84 14.49 -7.03 -17.39
CA PHE A 84 13.63 -6.46 -18.44
C PHE A 84 14.17 -5.15 -19.06
N PHE A 85 15.40 -4.75 -18.71
CA PHE A 85 16.04 -3.51 -19.16
C PHE A 85 15.29 -2.22 -18.78
N VAL A 86 14.43 -2.27 -17.77
CA VAL A 86 13.82 -1.07 -17.18
C VAL A 86 14.88 -0.37 -16.35
N ASN A 87 15.32 0.80 -16.79
CA ASN A 87 16.48 1.48 -16.20
C ASN A 87 16.08 2.80 -15.54
N PHE A 88 15.89 2.75 -14.22
CA PHE A 88 15.68 3.94 -13.41
C PHE A 88 16.99 4.71 -13.20
N ASP A 89 16.92 6.03 -13.20
CA ASP A 89 18.01 6.89 -12.73
C ASP A 89 18.13 6.83 -11.20
N ASN A 90 17.04 6.50 -10.48
CA ASN A 90 17.06 6.16 -9.06
C ASN A 90 15.89 5.21 -8.71
N PHE A 91 16.20 4.07 -8.08
CA PHE A 91 15.22 3.15 -7.51
C PHE A 91 15.41 3.11 -5.99
N TYR A 92 14.41 3.55 -5.22
CA TYR A 92 14.56 3.83 -3.79
C TYR A 92 13.51 3.12 -2.93
N SER A 93 13.19 3.67 -1.75
CA SER A 93 12.19 3.12 -0.84
C SER A 93 11.38 4.23 -0.17
N THR A 94 10.08 3.98 0.04
CA THR A 94 9.26 4.86 0.90
C THR A 94 9.68 4.83 2.37
N ASN A 95 10.36 3.77 2.82
CA ASN A 95 10.97 3.66 4.15
C ASN A 95 12.38 4.26 4.16
N SER A 96 12.45 5.56 3.95
CA SER A 96 13.69 6.35 3.92
C SER A 96 13.58 7.60 4.78
N SER A 97 14.73 8.12 5.24
CA SER A 97 14.80 9.35 6.03
C SER A 97 14.22 10.55 5.28
N GLU A 98 14.49 10.63 3.98
CA GLU A 98 14.02 11.70 3.11
C GLU A 98 12.50 11.68 2.99
N ASN A 99 11.91 10.50 2.75
CA ASN A 99 10.45 10.40 2.62
C ASN A 99 9.75 10.63 3.97
N LEU A 100 10.35 10.22 5.09
CA LEU A 100 9.83 10.52 6.43
C LEU A 100 9.77 12.03 6.66
N GLU A 101 10.87 12.75 6.38
CA GLU A 101 10.94 14.20 6.54
C GLU A 101 9.93 14.92 5.64
N LEU A 102 9.88 14.54 4.36
CA LEU A 102 8.99 15.15 3.37
C LEU A 102 7.51 14.89 3.71
N SER A 103 7.16 13.66 4.08
CA SER A 103 5.79 13.29 4.49
C SER A 103 5.34 14.08 5.72
N GLN A 104 6.18 14.16 6.75
CA GLN A 104 5.89 14.98 7.93
C GLN A 104 5.77 16.46 7.59
N THR A 105 6.60 16.97 6.69
CA THR A 105 6.56 18.36 6.24
C THR A 105 5.24 18.68 5.52
N VAL A 106 4.81 17.82 4.60
CA VAL A 106 3.53 17.96 3.91
C VAL A 106 2.37 17.91 4.89
N TYR A 107 2.33 16.91 5.77
CA TYR A 107 1.28 16.80 6.80
C TYR A 107 1.20 18.04 7.69
N LYS A 108 2.35 18.52 8.21
CA LYS A 108 2.42 19.72 9.06
C LYS A 108 1.91 20.96 8.33
N LYS A 109 2.28 21.16 7.05
CA LYS A 109 1.79 22.28 6.23
C LYS A 109 0.28 22.18 6.00
N LEU A 110 -0.26 21.00 5.72
CA LEU A 110 -1.71 20.80 5.54
C LEU A 110 -2.47 21.10 6.84
N LYS A 111 -1.95 20.63 7.98
CA LYS A 111 -2.52 20.89 9.31
C LYS A 111 -2.50 22.39 9.66
N GLN A 112 -1.38 23.07 9.44
CA GLN A 112 -1.26 24.53 9.64
C GLN A 112 -2.25 25.31 8.77
N ASN A 113 -2.47 24.86 7.54
CA ASN A 113 -3.45 25.45 6.62
C ASN A 113 -4.90 24.99 6.85
N LYS A 114 -5.18 24.35 8.00
CA LYS A 114 -6.52 23.87 8.40
C LYS A 114 -7.17 22.96 7.35
N LYS A 115 -6.36 22.15 6.66
CA LYS A 115 -6.82 21.15 5.66
C LYS A 115 -6.94 19.74 6.24
N ILE A 116 -6.56 19.56 7.49
CA ILE A 116 -6.67 18.31 8.25
C ILE A 116 -7.71 18.54 9.35
N PHE A 117 -8.68 17.65 9.47
CA PHE A 117 -9.65 17.67 10.55
C PHE A 117 -9.57 16.36 11.31
N THR A 118 -9.86 16.41 12.60
CA THR A 118 -9.78 15.24 13.45
C THR A 118 -11.18 14.72 13.72
N LYS A 119 -11.37 13.40 13.64
CA LYS A 119 -12.65 12.76 13.92
C LYS A 119 -12.42 11.47 14.68
N THR A 120 -13.17 11.29 15.77
CA THR A 120 -13.26 10.00 16.44
C THR A 120 -14.21 9.10 15.66
N ILE A 121 -13.73 7.92 15.31
CA ILE A 121 -14.51 6.90 14.62
C ILE A 121 -14.48 5.61 15.44
N GLU A 122 -15.53 4.80 15.28
CA GLU A 122 -15.59 3.46 15.82
C GLU A 122 -15.01 2.49 14.78
N GLN A 123 -13.98 1.74 15.17
CA GLN A 123 -13.31 0.76 14.32
C GLN A 123 -13.24 -0.59 15.03
N PHE A 124 -13.21 -1.68 14.26
CA PHE A 124 -12.96 -3.00 14.80
C PHE A 124 -11.52 -3.13 15.31
N TYR A 125 -11.39 -3.80 16.44
CA TYR A 125 -10.14 -4.06 17.14
C TYR A 125 -10.05 -5.55 17.46
N ASP A 126 -8.92 -6.15 17.12
CA ASP A 126 -8.59 -7.53 17.45
C ASP A 126 -7.99 -7.58 18.86
N PRO A 127 -8.68 -8.18 19.85
CA PRO A 127 -8.17 -8.25 21.22
C PRO A 127 -7.04 -9.26 21.42
N VAL A 128 -6.81 -10.19 20.48
CA VAL A 128 -5.75 -11.20 20.55
C VAL A 128 -4.45 -10.65 19.96
N LYS A 129 -4.55 -9.92 18.85
CA LYS A 129 -3.41 -9.27 18.19
C LYS A 129 -3.18 -7.83 18.67
N GLU A 130 -4.06 -7.35 19.53
CA GLU A 130 -4.02 -6.02 20.14
C GLU A 130 -3.91 -4.87 19.12
N MET A 131 -4.59 -5.01 17.97
CA MET A 131 -4.50 -4.06 16.86
C MET A 131 -5.86 -3.66 16.30
N PHE A 132 -5.97 -2.44 15.78
CA PHE A 132 -7.12 -2.05 14.95
C PHE A 132 -7.08 -2.81 13.62
N LEU A 133 -8.25 -3.23 13.14
CA LEU A 133 -8.39 -3.96 11.90
C LEU A 133 -8.80 -3.00 10.77
N PRO A 134 -7.96 -2.79 9.76
CA PRO A 134 -8.41 -2.21 8.50
C PRO A 134 -9.48 -3.08 7.83
N ASP A 135 -10.29 -2.48 6.95
CA ASP A 135 -11.45 -3.10 6.30
C ASP A 135 -11.15 -4.48 5.69
N ARG A 136 -9.99 -4.60 5.03
CA ARG A 136 -9.53 -5.83 4.38
C ARG A 136 -9.17 -6.96 5.35
N PHE A 137 -8.99 -6.65 6.63
CA PHE A 137 -8.68 -7.64 7.66
C PHE A 137 -9.89 -8.10 8.46
N ILE A 138 -11.09 -7.60 8.12
CA ILE A 138 -12.36 -8.00 8.72
C ILE A 138 -13.08 -8.87 7.70
N LYS A 139 -13.54 -10.04 8.14
CA LYS A 139 -14.40 -10.92 7.36
C LYS A 139 -15.71 -11.16 8.08
N GLY A 140 -16.79 -11.34 7.34
CA GLY A 140 -18.07 -11.69 7.92
C GLY A 140 -19.08 -12.11 6.87
N GLU A 141 -20.34 -12.03 7.25
CA GLU A 141 -21.47 -12.29 6.39
C GLU A 141 -22.05 -10.97 5.86
N CYS A 142 -22.34 -10.92 4.55
CA CYS A 142 -22.86 -9.74 3.88
C CYS A 142 -24.22 -9.32 4.46
N PRO A 143 -24.41 -8.05 4.85
CA PRO A 143 -25.68 -7.56 5.40
C PRO A 143 -26.82 -7.48 4.37
N LYS A 144 -26.55 -7.71 3.08
CA LYS A 144 -27.55 -7.62 2.00
C LYS A 144 -27.97 -8.99 1.46
N CYS A 145 -27.01 -9.85 1.14
CA CYS A 145 -27.28 -11.14 0.50
C CYS A 145 -26.91 -12.35 1.36
N HIS A 146 -26.41 -12.14 2.59
CA HIS A 146 -26.04 -13.19 3.53
C HIS A 146 -24.96 -14.16 3.02
N SER A 147 -24.20 -13.77 1.99
CA SER A 147 -23.01 -14.51 1.58
C SER A 147 -21.96 -14.44 2.68
N LYS A 148 -21.36 -15.58 3.01
CA LYS A 148 -20.31 -15.72 4.02
C LYS A 148 -18.94 -15.31 3.47
N ASP A 149 -17.97 -15.15 4.36
CA ASP A 149 -16.56 -14.91 4.03
C ASP A 149 -16.29 -13.64 3.20
N GLN A 150 -17.09 -12.59 3.43
CA GLN A 150 -16.99 -11.30 2.73
C GLN A 150 -16.11 -10.32 3.50
N TYR A 151 -15.33 -9.51 2.78
CA TYR A 151 -14.47 -8.48 3.37
C TYR A 151 -15.27 -7.23 3.79
N GLY A 152 -14.63 -6.37 4.60
CA GLY A 152 -15.26 -5.25 5.29
C GLY A 152 -15.88 -4.15 4.44
N ASP A 153 -15.44 -3.95 3.20
CA ASP A 153 -15.83 -2.80 2.37
C ASP A 153 -16.90 -3.16 1.30
N SER A 154 -16.96 -4.42 0.89
CA SER A 154 -17.77 -4.85 -0.23
C SER A 154 -18.05 -6.36 -0.23
N CYS A 155 -19.14 -6.74 -0.90
CA CYS A 155 -19.49 -8.13 -1.13
C CYS A 155 -19.17 -8.54 -2.57
N GLU A 156 -18.34 -9.57 -2.74
CA GLU A 156 -17.94 -10.11 -4.05
C GLU A 156 -19.08 -10.89 -4.74
N VAL A 157 -20.14 -11.25 -4.02
CA VAL A 157 -21.28 -12.00 -4.56
C VAL A 157 -22.36 -11.09 -5.12
N CYS A 158 -22.79 -10.07 -4.37
CA CYS A 158 -23.88 -9.18 -4.80
C CYS A 158 -23.43 -7.76 -5.20
N GLY A 159 -22.15 -7.42 -5.03
CA GLY A 159 -21.60 -6.11 -5.36
C GLY A 159 -22.00 -4.98 -4.40
N ALA A 160 -22.66 -5.29 -3.28
CA ALA A 160 -23.02 -4.29 -2.29
C ALA A 160 -21.77 -3.72 -1.60
N THR A 161 -21.81 -2.42 -1.30
CA THR A 161 -20.84 -1.73 -0.44
C THR A 161 -21.48 -1.41 0.91
N TYR A 162 -20.68 -1.44 1.97
CA TYR A 162 -21.12 -1.20 3.34
C TYR A 162 -19.92 -0.82 4.21
N ALA A 163 -20.18 -0.21 5.37
CA ALA A 163 -19.15 -0.05 6.38
C ALA A 163 -18.79 -1.42 6.98
N PRO A 164 -17.53 -1.64 7.39
CA PRO A 164 -17.14 -2.91 7.99
C PRO A 164 -17.98 -3.27 9.22
N THR A 165 -18.39 -2.27 10.00
CA THR A 165 -19.24 -2.41 11.19
C THR A 165 -20.63 -2.94 10.92
N GLU A 166 -21.07 -2.99 9.66
CA GLU A 166 -22.33 -3.57 9.21
C GLU A 166 -22.24 -5.07 8.88
N LEU A 167 -21.03 -5.65 8.81
CA LEU A 167 -20.87 -7.10 8.62
C LEU A 167 -21.54 -7.88 9.75
N ILE A 168 -22.27 -8.92 9.36
CA ILE A 168 -22.88 -9.87 10.29
C ILE A 168 -21.79 -10.87 10.72
N ASN A 169 -21.74 -11.20 12.01
CA ASN A 169 -20.75 -12.13 12.59
C ASN A 169 -19.30 -11.83 12.16
N PRO A 170 -18.78 -10.63 12.43
CA PRO A 170 -17.44 -10.24 11.99
C PRO A 170 -16.39 -11.11 12.69
N THR A 171 -15.31 -11.39 11.98
CA THR A 171 -14.14 -12.14 12.41
C THR A 171 -12.87 -11.46 11.92
N SER A 172 -11.82 -11.51 12.74
CA SER A 172 -10.48 -11.07 12.34
C SER A 172 -9.89 -12.10 11.38
N SER A 173 -9.50 -11.67 10.19
CA SER A 173 -8.72 -12.52 9.26
C SER A 173 -7.29 -12.76 9.73
N VAL A 174 -6.82 -12.03 10.75
CA VAL A 174 -5.47 -12.14 11.30
C VAL A 174 -5.41 -13.24 12.37
N SER A 175 -6.35 -13.24 13.32
CA SER A 175 -6.36 -14.17 14.47
C SER A 175 -7.50 -15.17 14.47
N GLY A 176 -8.55 -14.94 13.67
CA GLY A 176 -9.82 -15.68 13.73
C GLY A 176 -10.74 -15.24 14.88
N SER A 177 -10.34 -14.30 15.75
CA SER A 177 -11.17 -13.85 16.87
C SER A 177 -12.34 -12.99 16.42
N VAL A 178 -13.41 -12.94 17.22
CA VAL A 178 -14.48 -11.94 17.06
C VAL A 178 -13.91 -10.56 17.46
N PRO A 179 -13.86 -9.57 16.55
CA PRO A 179 -13.34 -8.26 16.88
C PRO A 179 -14.33 -7.47 17.73
N ILE A 180 -13.79 -6.56 18.55
CA ILE A 180 -14.58 -5.64 19.37
C ILE A 180 -14.56 -4.24 18.76
N ARG A 181 -15.59 -3.45 19.03
CA ARG A 181 -15.65 -2.06 18.61
C ARG A 181 -14.86 -1.19 19.60
N LYS A 182 -13.95 -0.37 19.08
CA LYS A 182 -13.20 0.63 19.87
C LYS A 182 -13.19 1.96 19.14
N GLU A 183 -13.26 3.03 19.91
CA GLU A 183 -13.07 4.38 19.39
C GLU A 183 -11.59 4.63 19.12
N THR A 184 -11.31 5.31 18.02
CA THR A 184 -9.97 5.76 17.63
C THR A 184 -10.06 7.11 16.94
N GLU A 185 -9.08 7.96 17.21
CA GLU A 185 -8.97 9.28 16.61
C GLU A 185 -8.24 9.17 15.26
N HIS A 186 -8.88 9.65 14.20
CA HIS A 186 -8.31 9.73 12.86
C HIS A 186 -8.14 11.19 12.42
N TYR A 187 -7.18 11.41 11.51
CA TYR A 187 -6.74 12.73 11.01
C TYR A 187 -6.89 12.82 9.49
#